data_AF-A0A849IZX3-F1
#
_entry.id   AF-A0A849IZX3-F1
#
_cell.length_a   1.000
_cell.length_b   1.000
_cell.length_c   1.000
_cell.angle_alpha   90.00
_cell.angle_beta   90.00
_cell.angle_gamma   90.00
#
_symmetry.space_group_name_H-M   'P 1'
#
loop_
_entity.id
_entity.type
_entity.pdbx_description
1 polymer ?
#
loop_
_entity_poly.entity_id
_entity_poly.type
_entity_poly.pdbx_seq_one_letter_code
_entity_poly.pdbx_strand_id
1 'polypeptide(L)' 'MFLSPITSEHFFRARQVQRLLAAKGLRGRKIPDLLIAAAAEERGLIVFHYDADFDHIAQVTGQPVEWIVPRGSIN' A
#
# COMPACT_ATOMS: atom_id res chain seq x y z
N MET A 1 -3.01 -17.13 10.53
CA MET A 1 -2.56 -16.33 9.38
C MET A 1 -3.34 -16.81 8.16
N PHE A 2 -4.33 -16.04 7.70
CA PHE A 2 -5.06 -16.37 6.46
C PHE A 2 -4.33 -15.68 5.31
N LEU A 3 -3.87 -16.45 4.32
CA LEU A 3 -3.32 -15.88 3.09
C LEU A 3 -4.47 -15.25 2.31
N SER A 4 -4.30 -13.97 1.94
CA SER A 4 -5.25 -13.28 1.08
C SER A 4 -4.92 -13.57 -0.38
N PRO A 5 -5.81 -14.18 -1.17
CA PRO A 5 -5.60 -14.31 -2.60
C PRO A 5 -5.59 -12.93 -3.26
N ILE A 6 -4.73 -12.74 -4.27
CA ILE A 6 -4.77 -11.55 -5.12
C ILE A 6 -5.78 -11.78 -6.24
N THR A 7 -6.75 -10.86 -6.35
CA THR A 7 -7.84 -10.91 -7.34
C THR A 7 -7.62 -9.85 -8.43
N SER A 8 -8.41 -9.92 -9.51
CA SER A 8 -8.45 -8.87 -10.54
C SER A 8 -8.81 -7.51 -9.97
N GLU A 9 -9.68 -7.45 -8.96
CA GLU A 9 -10.08 -6.20 -8.31
C GLU A 9 -8.92 -5.50 -7.62
N HIS A 10 -7.98 -6.26 -7.03
CA HIS A 10 -6.76 -5.67 -6.49
C HIS A 10 -5.89 -5.03 -7.58
N PHE A 11 -5.84 -5.61 -8.79
CA PHE A 11 -5.12 -4.99 -9.92
C PHE A 11 -5.81 -3.71 -10.41
N PHE A 12 -7.15 -3.69 -10.44
CA PHE A 12 -7.89 -2.46 -10.77
C PHE A 12 -7.65 -1.38 -9.73
N ARG A 13 -7.75 -1.73 -8.44
CA ARG A 13 -7.51 -0.80 -7.34
C ARG A 13 -6.07 -0.29 -7.32
N ALA A 14 -5.09 -1.18 -7.47
CA ALA A 14 -3.67 -0.81 -7.58
C ALA A 14 -3.43 0.21 -8.70
N ARG A 15 -4.06 0.03 -9.87
CA ARG A 15 -3.96 0.98 -10.99
C ARG A 15 -4.60 2.34 -10.66
N GLN A 16 -5.72 2.35 -9.96
CA GLN A 16 -6.34 3.60 -9.49
C GLN A 16 -5.41 4.35 -8.53
N VAL A 17 -4.89 3.65 -7.52
CA VAL A 17 -3.94 4.22 -6.54
C VAL A 17 -2.69 4.75 -7.23
N GLN A 18 -2.13 4.00 -8.19
CA GLN A 18 -0.98 4.44 -8.98
C GLN A 18 -1.26 5.76 -9.73
N ARG A 19 -2.47 5.93 -10.29
CA ARG A 19 -2.86 7.18 -10.95
C ARG A 19 -3.01 8.33 -9.95
N LEU A 20 -3.61 8.09 -8.79
CA LEU A 20 -3.73 9.10 -7.72
C LEU A 20 -2.35 9.59 -7.25
N LEU A 21 -1.41 8.66 -7.06
CA LEU A 21 -0.03 8.97 -6.71
C LEU A 21 0.67 9.77 -7.82
N ALA A 22 0.53 9.34 -9.08
CA ALA A 22 1.11 10.04 -10.22
C ALA A 22 0.57 11.48 -10.36
N ALA A 23 -0.72 11.71 -10.07
CA ALA A 23 -1.33 13.03 -10.05
C ALA A 23 -0.74 13.95 -8.98
N LYS A 24 -0.22 13.38 -7.87
CA LYS A 24 0.54 14.10 -6.82
C LYS A 24 2.04 14.17 -7.09
N GLY A 25 2.51 13.76 -8.27
CA GLY A 25 3.94 13.73 -8.60
C GLY A 25 4.72 12.55 -7.99
N LEU A 26 4.07 11.67 -7.24
CA LEU A 26 4.67 10.51 -6.55
C LEU A 26 4.69 9.29 -7.47
N ARG A 27 5.46 9.36 -8.55
CA ARG A 27 5.57 8.26 -9.54
C ARG A 27 6.45 7.11 -9.04
N GLY A 28 6.24 5.90 -9.59
CA GLY A 28 7.20 4.80 -9.47
C GLY A 28 7.02 3.82 -8.30
N ARG A 29 5.87 3.78 -7.62
CA ARG A 29 5.62 2.76 -6.59
C ARG A 29 5.59 1.35 -7.18
N LYS A 30 6.15 0.38 -6.45
CA LYS A 30 6.27 -1.02 -6.88
C LYS A 30 4.89 -1.65 -6.98
N ILE A 31 4.65 -2.45 -8.01
CA ILE A 31 3.38 -3.17 -8.21
C ILE A 31 3.03 -4.05 -6.99
N PRO A 32 3.98 -4.81 -6.38
CA PRO A 32 3.70 -5.58 -5.17
C PRO A 32 3.11 -4.75 -4.02
N ASP A 33 3.67 -3.57 -3.72
CA ASP A 33 3.20 -2.73 -2.61
C ASP A 33 1.77 -2.24 -2.84
N LEU A 34 1.46 -1.87 -4.08
CA LEU A 34 0.10 -1.47 -4.48
C LEU A 34 -0.90 -2.63 -4.35
N LEU A 35 -0.50 -3.86 -4.66
CA LEU A 35 -1.36 -5.04 -4.52
C LEU A 35 -1.56 -5.44 -3.05
N ILE A 36 -0.50 -5.35 -2.24
CA ILE A 36 -0.59 -5.58 -0.79
C ILE A 36 -1.53 -4.56 -0.15
N ALA A 37 -1.36 -3.28 -0.49
CA ALA A 37 -2.22 -2.21 0.00
C ALA A 37 -3.67 -2.39 -0.44
N ALA A 38 -3.93 -2.74 -1.70
CA ALA A 38 -5.28 -2.99 -2.20
C ALA A 38 -5.97 -4.17 -1.48
N ALA A 39 -5.24 -5.27 -1.26
CA ALA A 39 -5.79 -6.43 -0.55
C ALA A 39 -6.08 -6.13 0.94
N ALA A 40 -5.25 -5.31 1.59
CA ALA A 40 -5.47 -4.86 2.96
C ALA A 40 -6.64 -3.87 3.05
N GLU A 41 -6.73 -2.93 2.11
CA GLU A 41 -7.81 -1.94 2.02
C GLU A 41 -9.17 -2.62 1.85
N GLU A 42 -9.29 -3.60 0.93
CA GLU A 42 -10.53 -4.37 0.71
C GLU A 42 -11.02 -5.03 2.02
N ARG A 43 -10.09 -5.50 2.86
CA ARG A 43 -10.39 -6.25 4.08
C ARG A 43 -10.43 -5.39 5.35
N GLY A 44 -10.20 -4.08 5.24
CA GLY A 44 -10.09 -3.19 6.40
C GLY A 44 -8.94 -3.57 7.35
N LEU A 45 -7.84 -4.08 6.82
CA LEU A 45 -6.66 -4.49 7.59
C LEU A 45 -5.60 -3.39 7.62
N ILE A 46 -4.79 -3.39 8.69
CA ILE A 46 -3.60 -2.54 8.82
C ILE A 46 -2.44 -3.20 8.08
N VAL A 47 -1.72 -2.43 7.25
CA VAL A 47 -0.45 -2.89 6.67
C VAL A 47 0.68 -2.59 7.66
N PHE A 48 1.31 -3.62 8.21
CA PHE A 48 2.55 -3.49 8.96
C PHE A 48 3.75 -3.49 8.00
N HIS A 49 4.58 -2.45 8.03
CA HIS A 49 5.66 -2.25 7.05
C HIS A 49 6.95 -1.66 7.62
N TYR A 50 8.02 -1.73 6.82
CA TYR A 50 9.24 -0.94 6.98
C TYR A 50 9.71 -0.38 5.63
N ASP A 51 8.75 -0.01 4.78
CA ASP A 51 8.97 0.65 3.49
C ASP A 51 8.13 1.94 3.46
N ALA A 52 8.76 3.10 3.21
CA ALA A 52 8.10 4.40 3.20
C ALA A 52 7.08 4.55 2.04
N ASP A 53 7.06 3.62 1.09
CA ASP A 53 6.09 3.62 0.01
C ASP A 53 4.65 3.42 0.52
N PHE A 54 4.45 2.69 1.63
CA PHE A 54 3.13 2.53 2.23
C PHE A 54 2.59 3.82 2.86
N ASP A 55 3.44 4.72 3.36
CA ASP A 55 3.00 6.06 3.81
C ASP A 55 2.41 6.85 2.63
N HIS A 56 3.09 6.84 1.47
CA HIS A 56 2.61 7.53 0.27
C HIS A 56 1.30 6.94 -0.24
N ILE A 57 1.17 5.61 -0.22
CA ILE A 57 -0.06 4.92 -0.60
C ILE A 57 -1.20 5.31 0.36
N ALA A 58 -0.96 5.28 1.68
CA ALA A 58 -1.95 5.68 2.68
C ALA A 58 -2.39 7.14 2.53
N GLN A 59 -1.51 8.05 2.09
CA GLN A 59 -1.87 9.45 1.81
C GLN A 59 -2.89 9.63 0.67
N VAL A 60 -3.10 8.63 -0.19
CA VAL A 60 -4.11 8.68 -1.26
C VAL A 60 -5.28 7.73 -1.05
N THR A 61 -5.12 6.66 -0.26
CA THR A 61 -6.21 5.71 0.05
C THR A 61 -6.90 6.01 1.37
N GLY A 62 -6.21 6.65 2.32
CA GLY A 62 -6.68 6.82 3.69
C GLY A 62 -6.64 5.53 4.52
N GLN A 63 -6.09 4.43 3.98
CA GLN A 63 -6.04 3.15 4.67
C GLN A 63 -5.01 3.18 5.82
N PRO A 64 -5.24 2.42 6.91
CA PRO A 64 -4.31 2.38 8.02
C PRO A 64 -3.03 1.62 7.65
N VAL A 65 -1.89 2.20 8.04
CA VAL A 65 -0.55 1.60 7.90
C VAL A 65 0.23 1.83 9.19
N GLU A 66 1.12 0.91 9.53
CA GLU A 66 1.93 0.97 10.75
C GLU A 66 3.37 0.52 10.50
N TRP A 67 4.31 1.31 10.99
CA TRP A 67 5.72 0.95 10.98
C TRP A 67 6.00 -0.15 12.01
N ILE A 68 6.62 -1.26 11.62
CA ILE A 68 6.92 -2.38 12.54
C ILE A 68 7.86 -1.99 13.70
N VAL A 69 8.69 -0.98 13.45
CA VAL A 69 9.55 -0.28 14.40
C VAL A 69 9.74 1.16 13.92
N PRO A 70 10.19 2.11 14.76
CA PRO A 70 10.39 3.50 14.32
C PRO A 70 11.24 3.60 13.05
N ARG A 71 10.83 4.46 12.12
CA ARG A 71 11.55 4.70 10.87
C ARG A 71 13.02 5.08 11.15
N GLY A 72 13.95 4.42 10.47
CA GLY A 72 15.39 4.66 10.59
C GLY A 72 16.06 3.94 11.76
N SER A 73 15.37 3.03 12.46
CA SER A 73 15.93 2.25 13.57
C SER A 73 16.60 0.92 13.17
N ILE A 74 16.36 0.44 11.94
CA ILE A 74 16.99 -0.74 11.34
C ILE A 74 17.84 -0.32 10.14
N ASN A 75 19.08 -0.83 10.07
CA ASN A 75 20.06 -0.66 9.00
C ASN A 75 20.36 -2.01 8.32
#